data_AF-A0AAJ0GHC8-F1
#
_entry.id   AF-A0AAJ0GHC8-F1
#
_cell.length_a   1.000
_cell.length_b   1.000
_cell.length_c   1.000
_cell.angle_alpha   90.00
_cell.angle_beta   90.00
_cell.angle_gamma   90.00
#
_symmetry.space_group_name_H-M   'P 1'
#
loop_
_entity.id
_entity.type
_entity.pdbx_description
1 polymer ?
#
loop_
_entity_poly.entity_id
_entity_poly.type
_entity_poly.pdbx_seq_one_letter_code
_entity_poly.pdbx_strand_id
1 'polypeptide(L)'
;MTKVLPSAKPTTISNVNFISGIYDSDEHLDNSRQPSRWYVQSNSADAYTIYAPIHSSAPLSKRTRHPPPISPLTTPSQVRYAATHLEPAKSARSRGSYLRVSFKNTRETAQAINGWKLTRALAYLDNVLNHKEAVPMRRYAGGTGRASQGKQFGVSRARWPVKSAEFLSSLLKNAESNADTKGLDTSNLIVKHIQVNQAPKQRRRTYRAHGRINPYMSNPCHIELILTEGEEVVQKSPEVANREAGKHLNSRQRAQRVRKAITQG
;
A
#
# COMPACT_ATOMS: atom_id res chain seq x y z
N MET A 1 28.16 -59.01 -12.19
CA MET A 1 29.16 -57.93 -11.97
C MET A 1 28.83 -56.76 -12.89
N THR A 2 28.14 -55.75 -12.38
CA THR A 2 27.88 -54.48 -13.08
C THR A 2 28.10 -53.37 -12.07
N LYS A 3 29.14 -52.55 -12.31
CA LYS A 3 29.57 -51.47 -11.41
C LYS A 3 28.58 -50.30 -11.50
N VAL A 4 28.00 -49.93 -10.37
CA VAL A 4 27.19 -48.71 -10.20
C VAL A 4 28.12 -47.56 -9.83
N LEU A 5 28.12 -46.49 -10.62
CA LEU A 5 28.82 -45.23 -10.32
C LEU A 5 27.95 -44.37 -9.37
N PRO A 6 28.53 -43.71 -8.34
CA PRO A 6 27.76 -42.88 -7.42
C PRO A 6 27.50 -41.47 -7.99
N SER A 7 26.29 -40.96 -7.79
CA SER A 7 25.85 -39.61 -8.18
C SER A 7 26.44 -38.51 -7.28
N ALA A 8 26.90 -37.41 -7.89
CA ALA A 8 27.45 -36.25 -7.20
C ALA A 8 26.40 -35.50 -6.34
N LYS A 9 26.81 -35.06 -5.14
CA LYS A 9 26.02 -34.22 -4.22
C LYS A 9 26.09 -32.74 -4.63
N PRO A 10 25.01 -31.95 -4.48
CA PRO A 10 25.07 -30.51 -4.71
C PRO A 10 25.80 -29.79 -3.56
N THR A 11 26.75 -28.94 -3.93
CA THR A 11 27.54 -28.08 -3.05
C THR A 11 26.73 -26.86 -2.58
N THR A 12 26.73 -26.65 -1.26
CA THR A 12 26.24 -25.46 -0.57
C THR A 12 27.19 -24.29 -0.82
N ILE A 13 26.70 -23.13 -1.25
CA ILE A 13 27.41 -21.85 -1.10
C ILE A 13 26.56 -20.92 -0.24
N SER A 14 27.19 -20.50 0.85
CA SER A 14 26.73 -19.61 1.90
C SER A 14 26.77 -18.13 1.50
N ASN A 15 25.80 -17.37 2.02
CA ASN A 15 25.80 -15.95 2.41
C ASN A 15 26.65 -14.92 1.64
N VAL A 16 25.96 -13.93 1.07
CA VAL A 16 26.51 -12.58 0.92
C VAL A 16 25.47 -11.54 1.34
N ASN A 17 25.93 -10.57 2.11
CA ASN A 17 25.18 -9.59 2.88
C ASN A 17 24.49 -8.51 2.03
N PHE A 18 23.39 -8.02 2.61
CA PHE A 18 22.78 -6.69 2.44
C PHE A 18 23.81 -5.56 2.27
N ILE A 19 23.49 -4.54 1.45
CA ILE A 19 23.54 -3.11 1.81
C ILE A 19 22.75 -2.30 0.77
N SER A 20 21.86 -1.46 1.30
CA SER A 20 21.09 -0.41 0.68
C SER A 20 21.95 0.80 0.30
N GLY A 21 21.86 1.27 -0.94
CA GLY A 21 22.44 2.56 -1.37
C GLY A 21 21.40 3.68 -1.32
N ILE A 22 21.41 4.43 -0.21
CA ILE A 22 20.77 5.73 -0.03
C ILE A 22 21.67 6.81 -0.65
N TYR A 23 21.05 7.76 -1.35
CA TYR A 23 21.66 9.01 -1.80
C TYR A 23 21.83 9.96 -0.60
N ASP A 24 23.04 10.48 -0.41
CA ASP A 24 23.36 11.81 0.14
C ASP A 24 24.82 12.10 -0.25
N SER A 25 25.06 13.10 -1.12
CA SER A 25 25.38 14.49 -0.79
C SER A 25 26.81 14.64 -0.25
N ASP A 26 27.70 15.11 -1.12
CA ASP A 26 28.73 16.07 -0.71
C ASP A 26 29.11 16.95 -1.90
N GLU A 27 28.99 18.26 -1.66
CA GLU A 27 29.52 19.37 -2.43
C GLU A 27 30.95 19.14 -2.92
N HIS A 28 31.29 19.67 -4.09
CA HIS A 28 32.45 20.57 -4.26
C HIS A 28 32.21 21.39 -5.54
N LEU A 29 31.98 22.69 -5.34
CA LEU A 29 31.94 23.72 -6.37
C LEU A 29 33.38 23.96 -6.87
N ASP A 30 33.62 23.78 -8.17
CA ASP A 30 34.69 24.50 -8.86
C ASP A 30 34.08 25.34 -9.99
N ASN A 31 34.21 26.65 -9.78
CA ASN A 31 33.69 27.74 -10.58
C ASN A 31 34.83 28.25 -11.46
N SER A 32 35.04 27.65 -12.63
CA SER A 32 35.90 28.26 -13.65
C SER A 32 35.63 27.68 -15.03
N ARG A 33 34.77 28.36 -15.82
CA ARG A 33 34.87 28.53 -17.29
C ARG A 33 33.56 29.05 -17.89
N GLN A 34 33.48 30.37 -18.01
CA GLN A 34 33.04 31.17 -19.17
C GLN A 34 33.42 32.63 -18.80
N PRO A 35 33.72 33.58 -19.72
CA PRO A 35 33.18 33.66 -21.09
C PRO A 35 34.14 34.22 -22.17
N SER A 36 33.77 34.10 -23.45
CA SER A 36 34.21 35.06 -24.47
C SER A 36 33.19 35.21 -25.61
N ARG A 37 32.46 36.33 -25.59
CA ARG A 37 31.71 36.87 -26.73
C ARG A 37 31.80 38.40 -26.74
N TRP A 38 32.60 38.88 -27.69
CA TRP A 38 32.58 40.17 -28.43
C TRP A 38 32.84 41.50 -27.71
N TYR A 39 33.88 42.20 -28.17
CA TYR A 39 33.83 43.62 -28.51
C TYR A 39 34.89 43.95 -29.58
N VAL A 40 34.48 44.58 -30.68
CA VAL A 40 35.33 45.36 -31.60
C VAL A 40 34.60 46.67 -31.83
N GLN A 41 35.27 47.79 -31.55
CA GLN A 41 34.82 49.15 -31.83
C GLN A 41 35.21 49.56 -33.25
N SER A 42 34.34 50.30 -33.94
CA SER A 42 34.73 51.31 -34.92
C SER A 42 33.72 52.46 -34.92
N ASN A 43 34.26 53.68 -34.92
CA ASN A 43 33.57 54.97 -34.97
C ASN A 43 33.11 55.31 -36.40
N SER A 44 31.98 56.01 -36.53
CA SER A 44 31.86 57.18 -37.43
C SER A 44 30.57 57.95 -37.14
N ALA A 45 30.71 59.27 -37.07
CA ALA A 45 29.63 60.23 -36.96
C ALA A 45 28.75 60.26 -38.22
N ASP A 46 27.48 60.64 -38.07
CA ASP A 46 26.85 61.69 -38.87
C ASP A 46 25.46 62.04 -38.33
N ALA A 47 25.19 63.35 -38.32
CA ALA A 47 23.97 64.01 -37.84
C ALA A 47 22.82 63.90 -38.86
N TYR A 48 21.56 64.06 -38.42
CA TYR A 48 20.61 65.09 -38.91
C TYR A 48 19.28 65.05 -38.13
N THR A 49 18.76 66.25 -37.93
CA THR A 49 17.65 66.81 -37.13
C THR A 49 16.25 66.40 -37.66
N ILE A 50 15.14 66.35 -36.88
CA ILE A 50 14.04 67.36 -36.81
C ILE A 50 12.83 66.85 -35.94
N TYR A 51 12.44 67.65 -34.92
CA TYR A 51 11.10 67.96 -34.32
C TYR A 51 10.09 66.84 -33.95
N ALA A 52 9.29 66.84 -32.87
CA ALA A 52 8.94 67.76 -31.76
C ALA A 52 8.15 66.98 -30.64
N PRO A 53 7.90 67.57 -29.45
CA PRO A 53 7.52 66.89 -28.20
C PRO A 53 6.07 67.14 -27.74
N ILE A 54 5.44 66.19 -27.03
CA ILE A 54 4.18 66.45 -26.27
C ILE A 54 4.15 65.69 -24.94
N HIS A 55 4.34 66.45 -23.86
CA HIS A 55 3.71 66.42 -22.52
C HIS A 55 3.49 65.09 -21.78
N SER A 56 4.10 64.98 -20.59
CA SER A 56 3.39 65.00 -19.29
C SER A 56 4.23 64.30 -18.21
N SER A 57 4.83 65.10 -17.35
CA SER A 57 5.47 64.70 -16.11
C SER A 57 4.41 64.24 -15.09
N ALA A 58 4.50 62.97 -14.66
CA ALA A 58 3.90 62.51 -13.41
C ALA A 58 4.99 61.88 -12.53
N PRO A 59 5.11 62.25 -11.24
CA PRO A 59 6.16 61.71 -10.39
C PRO A 59 5.82 60.26 -9.99
N LEU A 60 6.65 59.29 -10.41
CA LEU A 60 6.56 57.92 -9.90
C LEU A 60 6.96 57.91 -8.42
N SER A 61 5.96 57.83 -7.55
CA SER A 61 6.13 57.40 -6.16
C SER A 61 6.81 56.02 -6.14
N LYS A 62 7.97 55.95 -5.48
CA LYS A 62 8.72 54.71 -5.26
C LYS A 62 7.92 53.80 -4.31
N ARG A 63 6.95 53.06 -4.85
CA ARG A 63 6.28 51.99 -4.13
C ARG A 63 7.20 50.77 -4.15
N THR A 64 7.92 50.52 -3.06
CA THR A 64 8.64 49.27 -2.85
C THR A 64 7.64 48.14 -2.93
N ARG A 65 7.61 47.42 -4.06
CA ARG A 65 6.84 46.19 -4.18
C ARG A 65 7.53 45.15 -3.31
N HIS A 66 7.10 45.02 -2.05
CA HIS A 66 7.44 43.84 -1.28
C HIS A 66 6.99 42.61 -2.09
N PRO A 67 7.86 41.59 -2.27
CA PRO A 67 7.42 40.35 -2.88
C PRO A 67 6.24 39.80 -2.06
N PRO A 68 5.23 39.22 -2.71
CA PRO A 68 4.10 38.62 -1.98
C PRO A 68 4.65 37.59 -0.99
N PRO A 69 4.05 37.44 0.21
CA PRO A 69 4.46 36.40 1.13
C PRO A 69 4.36 35.07 0.39
N ILE A 70 5.48 34.34 0.36
CA ILE A 70 5.54 32.99 -0.19
C ILE A 70 4.52 32.18 0.60
N SER A 71 3.40 31.86 -0.05
CA SER A 71 2.37 30.98 0.50
C SER A 71 3.06 29.74 1.06
N PRO A 72 2.71 29.24 2.27
CA PRO A 72 3.31 28.02 2.77
C PRO A 72 3.10 26.94 1.72
N LEU A 73 4.22 26.37 1.26
CA LEU A 73 4.26 25.26 0.31
C LEU A 73 3.18 24.26 0.72
N THR A 74 2.21 24.02 -0.17
CA THR A 74 1.20 22.98 0.00
C THR A 74 1.92 21.70 0.42
N THR A 75 1.79 21.33 1.69
CA THR A 75 2.30 20.05 2.19
C THR A 75 1.71 18.95 1.32
N PRO A 76 2.48 17.94 0.89
CA PRO A 76 1.96 16.88 0.03
C PRO A 76 0.70 16.32 0.68
N SER A 77 -0.44 16.48 0.00
CA SER A 77 -1.76 16.21 0.56
C SER A 77 -1.75 14.84 1.21
N GLN A 78 -1.82 14.80 2.54
CA GLN A 78 -1.73 13.56 3.30
C GLN A 78 -2.91 12.67 2.90
N VAL A 79 -2.62 11.60 2.16
CA VAL A 79 -3.65 10.70 1.64
C VAL A 79 -4.26 9.93 2.80
N ARG A 80 -5.57 10.12 2.99
CA ARG A 80 -6.32 9.52 4.10
C ARG A 80 -6.64 8.05 3.81
N TYR A 81 -6.62 7.24 4.86
CA TYR A 81 -7.14 5.86 4.84
C TYR A 81 -8.67 5.90 4.91
N ALA A 82 -9.34 4.93 4.30
CA ALA A 82 -10.80 4.83 4.35
C ALA A 82 -11.30 4.46 5.76
N ALA A 83 -10.60 3.56 6.45
CA ALA A 83 -10.94 3.14 7.80
C ALA A 83 -10.40 4.14 8.84
N THR A 84 -11.25 5.06 9.29
CA THR A 84 -10.90 6.12 10.27
C THR A 84 -11.20 5.77 11.72
N HIS A 85 -12.11 4.82 11.97
CA HIS A 85 -12.58 4.44 13.32
C HIS A 85 -11.59 3.57 14.12
N LEU A 86 -10.43 3.23 13.55
CA LEU A 86 -9.43 2.40 14.21
C LEU A 86 -8.44 3.28 14.98
N GLU A 87 -8.29 2.97 16.26
CA GLU A 87 -7.38 3.65 17.18
C GLU A 87 -5.94 3.70 16.61
N PRO A 88 -5.36 4.88 16.36
CA PRO A 88 -4.06 5.01 15.71
C PRO A 88 -2.89 4.54 16.60
N ALA A 89 -3.08 4.53 17.92
CA ALA A 89 -2.09 4.06 18.88
C ALA A 89 -1.93 2.52 18.81
N LYS A 90 -3.05 1.79 18.72
CA LYS A 90 -3.09 0.32 18.69
C LYS A 90 -3.07 -0.28 17.28
N SER A 91 -2.70 0.53 16.28
CA SER A 91 -2.72 0.10 14.89
C SER A 91 -1.50 0.57 14.11
N ALA A 92 -1.00 -0.29 13.22
CA ALA A 92 0.05 0.05 12.28
C ALA A 92 -0.53 0.12 10.87
N ARG A 93 -0.17 1.15 10.10
CA ARG A 93 -0.72 1.40 8.76
C ARG A 93 0.38 1.31 7.71
N SER A 94 0.04 0.82 6.53
CA SER A 94 0.93 0.79 5.36
C SER A 94 0.11 1.04 4.08
N ARG A 95 0.72 1.69 3.09
CA ARG A 95 0.06 2.08 1.84
C ARG A 95 1.02 1.98 0.67
N GLY A 96 0.53 1.48 -0.46
CA GLY A 96 1.18 1.59 -1.75
C GLY A 96 0.28 2.32 -2.74
N SER A 97 0.79 3.39 -3.35
CA SER A 97 0.03 4.20 -4.32
C SER A 97 0.57 3.97 -5.74
N TYR A 98 -0.33 4.01 -6.74
CA TYR A 98 0.02 3.86 -8.16
C TYR A 98 0.81 2.58 -8.47
N LEU A 99 0.56 1.49 -7.74
CA LEU A 99 1.27 0.24 -7.91
C LEU A 99 0.94 -0.36 -9.28
N ARG A 100 1.98 -0.70 -10.05
CA ARG A 100 1.86 -1.27 -11.39
C ARG A 100 1.60 -2.78 -11.35
N VAL A 101 0.50 -3.14 -10.72
CA VAL A 101 -0.02 -4.51 -10.60
C VAL A 101 -1.47 -4.56 -11.05
N SER A 102 -1.97 -5.75 -11.37
CA SER A 102 -3.33 -5.91 -11.87
C SER A 102 -4.34 -5.76 -10.73
N PHE A 103 -5.12 -4.67 -10.74
CA PHE A 103 -6.16 -4.41 -9.75
C PHE A 103 -7.04 -5.63 -9.40
N LYS A 104 -7.51 -6.35 -10.42
CA LYS A 104 -8.40 -7.51 -10.22
C LYS A 104 -7.70 -8.67 -9.51
N ASN A 105 -6.44 -8.93 -9.84
CA ASN A 105 -5.65 -9.97 -9.17
C ASN A 105 -5.42 -9.58 -7.70
N THR A 106 -4.89 -8.38 -7.49
CA THR A 106 -4.52 -7.87 -6.19
C THR A 106 -5.72 -7.79 -5.24
N ARG A 107 -6.90 -7.43 -5.75
CA ARG A 107 -8.14 -7.43 -4.99
C ARG A 107 -8.53 -8.81 -4.47
N GLU A 108 -8.41 -9.86 -5.27
CA GLU A 108 -8.75 -11.22 -4.83
C GLU A 108 -7.71 -11.75 -3.84
N THR A 109 -6.42 -11.49 -4.08
CA THR A 109 -5.34 -11.86 -3.14
C THR A 109 -5.48 -11.16 -1.80
N ALA A 110 -5.75 -9.85 -1.81
CA ALA A 110 -5.96 -9.06 -0.60
C ALA A 110 -7.17 -9.55 0.21
N GLN A 111 -8.26 -9.92 -0.47
CA GLN A 111 -9.45 -10.45 0.21
C GLN A 111 -9.24 -11.85 0.80
N ALA A 112 -8.32 -12.65 0.25
CA ALA A 112 -7.98 -13.96 0.80
C ALA A 112 -7.29 -13.86 2.17
N ILE A 113 -6.46 -12.85 2.39
CA ILE A 113 -5.68 -12.63 3.62
C ILE A 113 -6.39 -11.72 4.65
N ASN A 114 -7.57 -11.19 4.30
CA ASN A 114 -8.29 -10.24 5.15
C ASN A 114 -8.76 -10.93 6.45
N GLY A 115 -8.40 -10.36 7.61
CA GLY A 115 -8.76 -10.90 8.92
C GLY A 115 -7.83 -12.00 9.46
N TRP A 116 -6.73 -12.31 8.77
CA TRP A 116 -5.77 -13.31 9.26
C TRP A 116 -4.71 -12.72 10.19
N LYS A 117 -4.10 -13.58 11.01
CA LYS A 117 -2.84 -13.26 11.70
C LYS A 117 -1.76 -12.97 10.65
N LEU A 118 -0.90 -12.00 10.95
CA LEU A 118 0.18 -11.55 10.06
C LEU A 118 1.08 -12.72 9.63
N THR A 119 1.48 -13.56 10.56
CA THR A 119 2.34 -14.74 10.34
C THR A 119 1.74 -15.71 9.32
N ARG A 120 0.46 -16.05 9.45
CA ARG A 120 -0.25 -16.92 8.50
C ARG A 120 -0.39 -16.26 7.13
N ALA A 121 -0.64 -14.95 7.09
CA ALA A 121 -0.76 -14.20 5.84
C ALA A 121 0.55 -14.19 5.05
N LEU A 122 1.69 -13.94 5.71
CA LEU A 122 3.01 -13.98 5.08
C LEU A 122 3.32 -15.39 4.54
N ALA A 123 3.13 -16.44 5.35
CA ALA A 123 3.35 -17.81 4.93
C ALA A 123 2.46 -18.22 3.74
N TYR A 124 1.20 -17.76 3.72
CA TYR A 124 0.29 -17.99 2.61
C TYR A 124 0.78 -17.33 1.32
N LEU A 125 1.20 -16.06 1.38
CA LEU A 125 1.69 -15.34 0.20
C LEU A 125 2.96 -16.00 -0.35
N ASP A 126 3.88 -16.45 0.51
CA ASP A 126 5.06 -17.21 0.09
C ASP A 126 4.69 -18.56 -0.55
N ASN A 127 3.66 -19.24 -0.04
CA ASN A 127 3.13 -20.44 -0.66
C ASN A 127 2.49 -20.17 -2.03
N VAL A 128 1.87 -19.01 -2.22
CA VAL A 128 1.32 -18.58 -3.53
C VAL A 128 2.45 -18.33 -4.53
N LEU A 129 3.56 -17.71 -4.12
CA LEU A 129 4.74 -17.53 -4.97
C LEU A 129 5.30 -18.88 -5.45
N ASN A 130 5.33 -19.86 -4.53
CA ASN A 130 5.80 -21.21 -4.79
C ASN A 130 4.75 -22.15 -5.40
N HIS A 131 3.56 -21.63 -5.76
CA HIS A 131 2.45 -22.39 -6.34
C HIS A 131 1.91 -23.55 -5.48
N LYS A 132 2.17 -23.52 -4.17
CA LYS A 132 1.72 -24.54 -3.20
C LYS A 132 0.28 -24.30 -2.73
N GLU A 133 -0.10 -23.04 -2.55
CA GLU A 133 -1.48 -22.62 -2.24
C GLU A 133 -1.96 -21.65 -3.34
N ALA A 134 -3.24 -21.73 -3.72
CA ALA A 134 -3.83 -20.88 -4.74
C ALA A 134 -4.72 -19.78 -4.13
N VAL A 135 -4.81 -18.65 -4.82
CA VAL A 135 -5.72 -17.55 -4.47
C VAL A 135 -7.13 -17.87 -4.98
N PRO A 136 -8.14 -17.90 -4.08
CA PRO A 136 -9.52 -18.14 -4.47
C PRO A 136 -10.05 -16.96 -5.29
N MET A 137 -10.57 -17.23 -6.49
CA MET A 137 -11.12 -16.20 -7.37
C MET A 137 -12.63 -16.13 -7.18
N ARG A 138 -13.11 -15.11 -6.46
CA ARG A 138 -14.53 -14.96 -6.11
C ARG A 138 -15.24 -13.97 -7.03
N ARG A 139 -14.85 -12.68 -7.01
CA ARG A 139 -15.55 -11.66 -7.81
C ARG A 139 -15.08 -11.65 -9.25
N TYR A 140 -13.76 -11.70 -9.47
CA TYR A 140 -13.17 -11.63 -10.80
C TYR A 140 -12.77 -13.01 -11.34
N ALA A 141 -13.71 -13.96 -11.37
CA ALA A 141 -13.44 -15.34 -11.77
C ALA A 141 -13.64 -15.64 -13.27
N GLY A 142 -14.09 -14.68 -14.08
CA GLY A 142 -14.38 -14.87 -15.52
C GLY A 142 -13.14 -15.35 -16.29
N GLY A 143 -13.28 -16.45 -17.05
CA GLY A 143 -12.19 -17.04 -17.85
C GLY A 143 -11.09 -17.77 -17.06
N THR A 144 -11.08 -17.74 -15.73
CA THR A 144 -10.11 -18.50 -14.90
C THR A 144 -10.30 -20.02 -14.97
N GLY A 145 -9.21 -20.78 -15.06
CA GLY A 145 -9.25 -22.25 -14.95
C GLY A 145 -9.76 -22.74 -13.58
N ARG A 146 -10.15 -24.03 -13.52
CA ARG A 146 -10.43 -24.71 -12.25
C ARG A 146 -9.13 -25.26 -11.66
N ALA A 147 -8.98 -25.19 -10.34
CA ALA A 147 -7.80 -25.71 -9.66
C ALA A 147 -8.20 -26.45 -8.38
N SER A 148 -7.62 -27.63 -8.14
CA SER A 148 -7.91 -28.47 -6.98
C SER A 148 -7.60 -27.77 -5.65
N GLN A 149 -6.55 -26.94 -5.62
CA GLN A 149 -6.16 -26.13 -4.45
C GLN A 149 -7.26 -25.15 -3.99
N GLY A 150 -8.20 -24.79 -4.86
CA GLY A 150 -9.34 -23.94 -4.50
C GLY A 150 -10.31 -24.59 -3.49
N LYS A 151 -10.28 -25.93 -3.36
CA LYS A 151 -11.14 -26.69 -2.44
C LYS A 151 -11.00 -26.23 -0.98
N GLN A 152 -9.78 -25.85 -0.56
CA GLN A 152 -9.52 -25.31 0.79
C GLN A 152 -10.39 -24.09 1.12
N PHE A 153 -10.76 -23.30 0.12
CA PHE A 153 -11.56 -22.09 0.28
C PHE A 153 -13.01 -22.25 -0.21
N GLY A 154 -13.44 -23.49 -0.52
CA GLY A 154 -14.76 -23.79 -1.05
C GLY A 154 -15.01 -23.27 -2.47
N VAL A 155 -13.95 -23.00 -3.26
CA VAL A 155 -14.08 -22.49 -4.62
C VAL A 155 -13.51 -23.46 -5.65
N SER A 156 -14.15 -23.56 -6.82
CA SER A 156 -13.62 -24.37 -7.93
C SER A 156 -12.58 -23.61 -8.76
N ARG A 157 -12.58 -22.28 -8.73
CA ARG A 157 -11.74 -21.40 -9.56
C ARG A 157 -10.72 -20.69 -8.68
N ALA A 158 -9.44 -20.93 -8.94
CA ALA A 158 -8.32 -20.34 -8.21
C ALA A 158 -7.10 -20.18 -9.14
N ARG A 159 -6.15 -19.32 -8.78
CA ARG A 159 -4.91 -19.08 -9.53
C ARG A 159 -3.78 -18.55 -8.64
N TRP A 160 -2.57 -18.40 -9.21
CA TRP A 160 -1.38 -17.92 -8.50
C TRP A 160 -0.92 -16.54 -9.02
N PRO A 161 -1.45 -15.43 -8.49
CA PRO A 161 -1.08 -14.09 -8.92
C PRO A 161 0.24 -13.64 -8.28
N VAL A 162 1.37 -14.18 -8.76
CA VAL A 162 2.73 -13.97 -8.23
C VAL A 162 3.04 -12.50 -7.98
N LYS A 163 2.91 -11.65 -9.00
CA LYS A 163 3.17 -10.20 -8.89
C LYS A 163 2.30 -9.50 -7.83
N SER A 164 1.07 -9.97 -7.58
CA SER A 164 0.23 -9.36 -6.54
C SER A 164 0.66 -9.82 -5.14
N ALA A 165 1.08 -11.07 -5.00
CA ALA A 165 1.57 -11.62 -3.75
C ALA A 165 2.89 -10.94 -3.30
N GLU A 166 3.81 -10.67 -4.23
CA GLU A 166 5.06 -9.93 -3.95
C GLU A 166 4.78 -8.56 -3.34
N PHE A 167 3.97 -7.73 -4.01
CA PHE A 167 3.66 -6.38 -3.53
C PHE A 167 2.91 -6.39 -2.20
N LEU A 168 2.02 -7.37 -1.97
CA LEU A 168 1.33 -7.51 -0.70
C LEU A 168 2.28 -7.97 0.43
N SER A 169 3.20 -8.90 0.15
CA SER A 169 4.22 -9.34 1.11
C SER A 169 5.11 -8.18 1.53
N SER A 170 5.60 -7.38 0.56
CA SER A 170 6.39 -6.17 0.86
C SER A 170 5.61 -5.15 1.71
N LEU A 171 4.32 -4.92 1.41
CA LEU A 171 3.50 -3.98 2.18
C LEU A 171 3.19 -4.47 3.60
N LEU A 172 3.02 -5.77 3.80
CA LEU A 172 2.83 -6.38 5.12
C LEU A 172 4.10 -6.29 5.97
N LYS A 173 5.27 -6.60 5.41
CA LYS A 173 6.57 -6.43 6.09
C LYS A 173 6.80 -4.98 6.49
N ASN A 174 6.47 -4.03 5.62
CA ASN A 174 6.53 -2.61 5.97
C ASN A 174 5.55 -2.24 7.12
N ALA A 175 4.35 -2.83 7.14
CA ALA A 175 3.40 -2.59 8.22
C ALA A 175 3.84 -3.22 9.56
N GLU A 176 4.53 -4.35 9.49
CA GLU A 176 5.18 -5.01 10.64
C GLU A 176 6.27 -4.13 11.24
N SER A 177 7.18 -3.59 10.42
CA SER A 177 8.20 -2.63 10.88
C SER A 177 7.59 -1.37 11.52
N ASN A 178 6.46 -0.88 10.97
CA ASN A 178 5.72 0.22 11.56
C ASN A 178 5.05 -0.14 12.90
N ALA A 179 4.66 -1.41 13.09
CA ALA A 179 4.09 -1.90 14.34
C ALA A 179 5.17 -2.04 15.43
N ASP A 180 6.33 -2.58 15.05
CA ASP A 180 7.50 -2.70 15.91
C ASP A 180 8.00 -1.33 16.40
N THR A 181 8.07 -0.34 15.50
CA THR A 181 8.39 1.05 15.85
C THR A 181 7.40 1.67 16.85
N LYS A 182 6.14 1.20 16.84
CA LYS A 182 5.10 1.63 17.78
C LYS A 182 5.10 0.82 19.09
N GLY A 183 5.93 -0.20 19.21
CA GLY A 183 5.97 -1.10 20.37
C GLY A 183 4.74 -2.01 20.48
N LEU A 184 4.07 -2.30 19.37
CA LEU A 184 2.98 -3.29 19.34
C LEU A 184 3.55 -4.71 19.35
N ASP A 185 2.83 -5.67 19.93
CA ASP A 185 3.23 -7.08 19.90
C ASP A 185 3.12 -7.65 18.48
N THR A 186 4.27 -7.83 17.82
CA THR A 186 4.40 -8.35 16.46
C THR A 186 3.86 -9.78 16.32
N SER A 187 3.86 -10.56 17.39
CA SER A 187 3.41 -11.96 17.39
C SER A 187 1.90 -12.09 17.25
N ASN A 188 1.15 -11.12 17.75
CA ASN A 188 -0.31 -11.14 17.79
C ASN A 188 -0.95 -10.11 16.85
N LEU A 189 -0.24 -9.66 15.81
CA LEU A 189 -0.80 -8.76 14.81
C LEU A 189 -1.81 -9.47 13.90
N ILE A 190 -2.93 -8.80 13.65
CA ILE A 190 -4.01 -9.24 12.77
C ILE A 190 -4.21 -8.19 11.66
N VAL A 191 -4.41 -8.67 10.43
CA VAL A 191 -4.80 -7.83 9.29
C VAL A 191 -6.26 -7.42 9.46
N LYS A 192 -6.51 -6.29 10.14
CA LYS A 192 -7.86 -5.82 10.44
C LYS A 192 -8.57 -5.24 9.23
N HIS A 193 -7.84 -4.48 8.42
CA HIS A 193 -8.38 -3.84 7.24
C HIS A 193 -7.39 -3.92 6.09
N ILE A 194 -7.87 -4.36 4.93
CA ILE A 194 -7.14 -4.29 3.69
C ILE A 194 -8.08 -3.89 2.56
N GLN A 195 -7.68 -2.84 1.83
CA GLN A 195 -8.46 -2.30 0.74
C GLN A 195 -7.57 -2.07 -0.48
N VAL A 196 -8.13 -2.42 -1.64
CA VAL A 196 -7.49 -2.21 -2.94
C VAL A 196 -8.43 -1.35 -3.78
N ASN A 197 -7.96 -0.18 -4.18
CA ASN A 197 -8.68 0.79 -5.01
C ASN A 197 -8.05 0.86 -6.41
N GLN A 198 -8.85 1.21 -7.41
CA GLN A 198 -8.32 1.45 -8.76
C GLN A 198 -7.51 2.75 -8.77
N ALA A 199 -6.38 2.74 -9.46
CA ALA A 199 -5.61 3.94 -9.73
C ALA A 199 -5.88 4.43 -11.17
N PRO A 200 -5.53 5.69 -11.51
CA PRO A 200 -5.62 6.21 -12.87
C PRO A 200 -4.95 5.28 -13.89
N LYS A 201 -5.68 4.96 -14.96
CA LYS A 201 -5.22 4.03 -16.00
C LYS A 201 -4.10 4.65 -16.83
N GLN A 202 -3.01 3.92 -17.04
CA GLN A 202 -1.95 4.38 -17.95
C GLN A 202 -2.31 3.98 -19.37
N ARG A 203 -2.18 4.90 -20.32
CA ARG A 203 -2.63 4.74 -21.69
C ARG A 203 -1.47 4.47 -22.64
N ARG A 204 -1.63 3.47 -23.51
CA ARG A 204 -0.79 3.18 -24.67
C ARG A 204 -1.71 2.96 -25.88
N ARG A 205 -1.12 2.94 -27.08
CA ARG A 205 -1.84 2.69 -28.34
C ARG A 205 -1.57 1.26 -28.82
N THR A 206 -2.58 0.63 -29.41
CA THR A 206 -2.45 -0.62 -30.17
C THR A 206 -2.98 -0.38 -31.57
N TYR A 207 -2.10 -0.57 -32.55
CA TYR A 207 -2.46 -0.52 -33.97
C TYR A 207 -3.17 -1.80 -34.37
N ARG A 208 -4.22 -1.68 -35.17
CA ARG A 208 -5.06 -2.78 -35.66
C ARG A 208 -5.19 -2.69 -37.18
N ALA A 209 -5.76 -3.73 -37.76
CA ALA A 209 -6.02 -3.80 -39.19
C ALA A 209 -6.79 -2.55 -39.70
N HIS A 210 -6.54 -2.20 -40.96
CA HIS A 210 -7.14 -1.04 -41.65
C HIS A 210 -6.88 0.31 -40.95
N GLY A 211 -5.70 0.50 -40.34
CA GLY A 211 -5.30 1.77 -39.75
C GLY A 211 -6.03 2.15 -38.45
N ARG A 212 -6.81 1.23 -37.86
CA ARG A 212 -7.54 1.48 -36.60
C ARG A 212 -6.57 1.58 -35.41
N ILE A 213 -6.83 2.52 -34.50
CA ILE A 213 -6.04 2.70 -33.27
C ILE A 213 -6.94 2.44 -32.06
N ASN A 214 -6.64 1.38 -31.31
CA ASN A 214 -7.34 1.03 -30.08
C ASN A 214 -6.50 1.41 -28.85
N PRO A 215 -7.14 1.71 -27.70
CA PRO A 215 -6.43 1.95 -26.46
C PRO A 215 -5.94 0.64 -25.83
N TYR A 216 -4.71 0.64 -25.34
CA TYR A 216 -4.17 -0.39 -24.45
C TYR A 216 -3.90 0.23 -23.09
N MET A 217 -4.69 -0.13 -22.09
CA MET A 217 -4.66 0.51 -20.78
C MET A 217 -4.13 -0.44 -19.71
N SER A 218 -3.19 0.02 -18.90
CA SER A 218 -2.86 -0.66 -17.64
C SER A 218 -3.88 -0.26 -16.56
N ASN A 219 -4.16 -1.18 -15.64
CA ASN A 219 -5.07 -0.97 -14.53
C ASN A 219 -4.31 -1.07 -13.20
N PRO A 220 -3.50 -0.05 -12.85
CA PRO A 220 -2.78 0.01 -11.58
C PRO A 220 -3.75 0.13 -10.39
N CYS A 221 -3.23 -0.02 -9.18
CA CYS A 221 -4.04 0.09 -7.96
C CYS A 221 -3.35 0.85 -6.83
N HIS A 222 -4.17 1.37 -5.92
CA HIS A 222 -3.76 1.80 -4.59
C HIS A 222 -4.11 0.69 -3.59
N ILE A 223 -3.18 0.33 -2.73
CA ILE A 223 -3.40 -0.64 -1.65
C ILE A 223 -3.22 0.11 -0.34
N GLU A 224 -4.15 -0.07 0.58
CA GLU A 224 -4.02 0.38 1.96
C GLU A 224 -4.33 -0.77 2.90
N LEU A 225 -3.55 -0.88 3.97
CA LEU A 225 -3.75 -1.90 4.98
C LEU A 225 -3.46 -1.38 6.38
N ILE A 226 -4.14 -1.97 7.35
CA ILE A 226 -4.07 -1.64 8.76
C ILE A 226 -3.96 -2.95 9.55
N LEU A 227 -2.91 -3.04 10.36
CA LEU A 227 -2.71 -4.09 11.34
C LEU A 227 -3.16 -3.57 12.71
N THR A 228 -3.74 -4.46 13.51
CA THR A 228 -4.06 -4.20 14.92
C THR A 228 -3.59 -5.39 15.74
N GLU A 229 -3.32 -5.16 17.02
CA GLU A 229 -3.15 -6.27 17.97
C GLU A 229 -4.46 -7.05 18.08
N GLY A 230 -4.35 -8.37 18.15
CA GLY A 230 -5.48 -9.24 18.45
C GLY A 230 -5.86 -9.12 19.92
N GLU A 231 -7.12 -8.84 20.20
CA GLU A 231 -7.64 -8.98 21.57
C GLU A 231 -7.64 -10.47 21.93
N GLU A 232 -6.90 -10.83 22.98
CA GLU A 232 -7.05 -12.15 23.60
C GLU A 232 -8.38 -12.17 24.34
N VAL A 233 -9.42 -12.70 23.68
CA VAL A 233 -10.69 -12.99 24.35
C VAL A 233 -10.48 -14.21 25.24
N VAL A 234 -10.01 -13.96 26.46
CA VAL A 234 -9.93 -14.98 27.52
C VAL A 234 -11.35 -15.47 27.78
N GLN A 235 -11.60 -16.76 27.55
CA GLN A 235 -12.89 -17.37 27.82
C GLN A 235 -13.21 -17.17 29.30
N LYS A 236 -14.33 -16.48 29.59
CA LYS A 236 -14.79 -16.33 30.97
C LYS A 236 -15.02 -17.71 31.56
N SER A 237 -14.62 -17.92 32.81
CA SER A 237 -14.90 -19.16 33.55
C SER A 237 -16.40 -19.52 33.44
N PRO A 238 -16.75 -20.81 33.31
CA PRO A 238 -18.13 -21.27 33.21
C PRO A 238 -19.00 -20.76 34.37
N GLU A 239 -18.42 -20.53 35.55
CA GLU A 239 -19.14 -19.98 36.70
C GLU A 239 -19.59 -18.53 36.49
N VAL A 240 -18.73 -17.70 35.87
CA VAL A 240 -19.02 -16.29 35.59
C VAL A 240 -20.08 -16.17 34.49
N ALA A 241 -19.99 -17.01 33.45
CA ALA A 241 -20.99 -17.08 32.39
C ALA A 241 -22.37 -17.52 32.93
N ASN A 242 -22.41 -18.55 33.79
CA ASN A 242 -23.65 -19.01 34.43
C ASN A 242 -24.24 -17.97 35.39
N ARG A 243 -23.40 -17.24 36.13
CA ARG A 243 -23.83 -16.15 37.02
C ARG A 243 -24.40 -14.96 36.25
N GLU A 244 -23.83 -14.60 35.10
CA GLU A 244 -24.35 -13.56 34.21
C GLU A 244 -25.67 -13.99 33.55
N ALA A 245 -25.78 -15.23 33.07
CA ALA A 245 -27.02 -15.77 32.51
C ALA A 245 -28.16 -15.85 33.56
N GLY A 246 -27.82 -16.05 34.84
CA GLY A 246 -28.77 -16.11 35.94
C GLY A 246 -29.26 -14.75 36.46
N LYS A 247 -28.65 -13.62 36.06
CA LYS A 247 -28.98 -12.28 36.61
C LYS A 247 -30.32 -11.74 36.15
N HIS A 248 -30.79 -12.09 34.95
CA HIS A 248 -32.05 -11.61 34.39
C HIS A 248 -33.01 -12.77 34.12
N LEU A 249 -33.76 -13.15 35.17
CA LEU A 249 -34.86 -14.10 35.04
C LEU A 249 -36.15 -13.35 34.69
N ASN A 250 -36.86 -13.84 33.69
CA ASN A 250 -38.23 -13.41 33.38
C ASN A 250 -39.17 -13.80 34.55
N SER A 251 -40.27 -13.07 34.76
CA SER A 251 -41.21 -13.31 35.89
C SER A 251 -41.70 -14.75 35.95
N ARG A 252 -41.97 -15.38 34.79
CA ARG A 252 -42.34 -16.80 34.67
C ARG A 252 -41.25 -17.75 35.18
N GLN A 253 -39.98 -17.45 34.88
CA GLN A 253 -38.84 -18.24 35.33
C GLN A 253 -38.61 -18.08 36.84
N ARG A 254 -38.84 -16.88 37.39
CA ARG A 254 -38.82 -16.64 38.85
C ARG A 254 -39.91 -17.45 39.56
N ALA A 255 -41.14 -17.39 39.06
CA ALA A 255 -42.27 -18.15 39.61
C ALA A 255 -42.02 -19.67 39.56
N GLN A 256 -41.46 -20.20 38.46
CA GLN A 256 -41.09 -21.61 38.36
C GLN A 256 -40.00 -22.02 39.36
N ARG A 257 -38.99 -21.17 39.60
CA ARG A 257 -37.95 -21.43 40.62
C ARG A 257 -38.53 -21.45 42.03
N VAL A 258 -39.37 -20.49 42.38
CA VAL A 258 -40.05 -20.44 43.68
C VAL A 258 -40.91 -21.69 43.89
N ARG A 259 -41.69 -22.09 42.87
CA ARG A 259 -42.52 -23.30 42.94
C ARG A 259 -41.67 -24.58 43.10
N LYS A 260 -40.58 -24.72 42.35
CA LYS A 260 -39.65 -25.84 42.48
C LYS A 260 -39.03 -25.90 43.88
N ALA A 261 -38.59 -24.77 44.43
CA ALA A 261 -38.01 -24.70 45.77
C ALA A 261 -39.00 -25.16 46.86
N ILE A 262 -40.28 -24.79 46.75
CA ILE A 262 -41.33 -25.21 47.69
C ILE A 262 -41.64 -26.71 47.57
N THR A 263 -41.47 -27.30 46.38
CA THR A 263 -41.82 -28.72 46.13
C THR A 263 -40.65 -29.67 46.44
N GLN A 264 -39.43 -29.15 46.55
CA GLN A 264 -38.21 -29.92 46.83
C GLN A 264 -37.75 -29.82 48.29
N GLY A 265 -38.38 -28.97 49.11
CA GLY A 265 -38.21 -28.95 50.57
C GLY A 265 -39.26 -29.81 51.25
#